data_AF-A0A7Y6ALW8-F1
#
_entry.id   AF-A0A7Y6ALW8-F1
#
_cell.length_a   1.000
_cell.length_b   1.000
_cell.length_c   1.000
_cell.angle_alpha   90.00
_cell.angle_beta   90.00
_cell.angle_gamma   90.00
#
_symmetry.space_group_name_H-M   'P 1'
#
loop_
_entity.id
_entity.type
_entity.pdbx_description
1 polymer ?
#
loop_
_entity_poly.entity_id
_entity_poly.type
_entity_poly.pdbx_seq_one_letter_code
_entity_poly.pdbx_strand_id
1 'polypeptide(L)'
;MPHLLLSTETRTRHAARSPETHEDLEPLRRQVSAIIEAILAETKPDEALVREQLRWHVANNPGEPEKALLNHLLSVSTTLQDDTA
;
A
#
# COMPACT_ATOMS: atom_id res chain seq x y z
N MET A 1 23.46 28.58 44.46
CA MET A 1 22.82 27.38 43.89
C MET A 1 21.62 27.83 43.05
N PRO A 2 21.71 27.85 41.71
CA PRO A 2 20.53 28.02 40.87
C PRO A 2 20.00 26.63 40.47
N HIS A 3 18.75 26.33 40.80
CA HIS A 3 18.05 25.19 40.22
C HIS A 3 17.42 25.63 38.89
N LEU A 4 18.06 25.23 37.79
CA LEU A 4 17.45 25.21 36.46
C LEU A 4 16.33 24.16 36.47
N LEU A 5 15.07 24.62 36.48
CA LEU A 5 13.93 23.76 36.17
C LEU A 5 13.92 23.49 34.66
N LEU A 6 14.28 22.26 34.32
CA LEU A 6 14.23 21.66 33.00
C LEU A 6 12.77 21.65 32.51
N SER A 7 12.44 22.54 31.57
CA SER A 7 11.15 22.49 30.85
C SER A 7 11.15 21.27 29.92
N THR A 8 10.68 20.14 30.44
CA THR A 8 10.42 18.91 29.67
C THR A 8 9.03 18.42 29.96
N GLU A 9 8.03 19.21 29.57
CA GLU A 9 6.70 18.65 29.32
C GLU A 9 6.48 18.62 27.81
N THR A 10 7.19 17.69 27.16
CA THR A 10 6.74 17.17 25.88
C THR A 10 5.38 16.55 26.13
N ARG A 11 4.33 17.31 25.79
CA ARG A 11 2.96 16.85 25.70
C ARG A 11 2.90 15.74 24.65
N THR A 12 3.18 14.52 25.07
CA THR A 12 2.87 13.33 24.31
C THR A 12 1.38 13.05 24.49
N ARG A 13 0.55 13.83 23.79
CA ARG A 13 -0.81 13.41 23.48
C ARG A 13 -0.68 12.30 22.45
N HIS A 14 -0.41 11.08 22.92
CA HIS A 14 -0.86 9.89 22.22
C HIS A 14 -2.38 9.91 22.30
N ALA A 15 -2.99 10.68 21.39
CA ALA A 15 -4.38 10.52 21.05
C ALA A 15 -4.58 9.04 20.78
N ALA A 16 -5.49 8.44 21.55
CA ALA A 16 -5.96 7.09 21.36
C ALA A 16 -6.10 6.83 19.87
N ARG A 17 -5.41 5.79 19.38
CA ARG A 17 -5.54 5.30 18.00
C ARG A 17 -7.01 5.02 17.77
N SER A 18 -7.72 5.99 17.19
CA SER A 18 -9.06 5.81 16.69
C SER A 18 -8.98 4.66 15.70
N PRO A 19 -9.90 3.68 15.74
CA PRO A 19 -9.96 2.72 14.64
C PRO A 19 -10.11 3.55 13.38
N GLU A 20 -9.12 3.45 12.48
CA GLU A 20 -9.10 4.17 11.21
C GLU A 20 -10.37 3.75 10.49
N THR A 21 -11.39 4.61 10.54
CA THR A 21 -12.65 4.40 9.86
C THR A 21 -12.35 4.34 8.38
N HIS A 22 -13.00 3.44 7.64
CA HIS A 22 -12.80 3.23 6.20
C HIS A 22 -12.71 4.53 5.36
N GLU A 23 -13.29 5.65 5.82
CA GLU A 23 -13.19 6.98 5.21
C GLU A 23 -11.76 7.58 5.20
N ASP A 24 -10.88 7.22 6.13
CA ASP A 24 -9.52 7.78 6.24
C ASP A 24 -8.54 7.14 5.24
N LEU A 25 -8.97 6.08 4.54
CA LEU A 25 -8.16 5.40 3.53
C LEU A 25 -8.34 5.97 2.12
N GLU A 26 -9.27 6.91 1.89
CA GLU A 26 -9.51 7.51 0.57
C GLU A 26 -8.25 8.09 -0.11
N PRO A 27 -7.34 8.78 0.59
CA PRO A 27 -6.07 9.20 -0.02
C PRO A 27 -5.22 8.02 -0.50
N LEU A 28 -5.12 6.96 0.31
CA LEU A 28 -4.38 5.74 -0.03
C LEU A 28 -5.05 5.03 -1.21
N ARG A 29 -6.37 4.91 -1.19
CA ARG A 29 -7.17 4.32 -2.27
C ARG A 29 -6.89 4.97 -3.61
N ARG A 30 -6.98 6.30 -3.68
CA ARG A 30 -6.68 7.06 -4.90
C ARG A 30 -5.25 6.85 -5.37
N GLN A 31 -4.30 6.82 -4.44
CA GLN A 31 -2.91 6.57 -4.77
C GLN A 31 -2.70 5.17 -5.34
N VAL A 32 -3.29 4.15 -4.72
CA VAL A 32 -3.18 2.77 -5.20
C VAL A 32 -3.85 2.60 -6.57
N SER A 33 -5.04 3.18 -6.77
CA SER A 33 -5.70 3.19 -8.08
C SER A 33 -4.80 3.80 -9.16
N ALA A 34 -4.16 4.94 -8.89
CA ALA A 34 -3.25 5.57 -9.84
C ALA A 34 -2.03 4.70 -10.17
N ILE A 35 -1.49 3.96 -9.18
CA ILE A 35 -0.39 3.01 -9.40
C ILE A 35 -0.85 1.87 -10.31
N ILE A 36 -2.01 1.26 -10.02
CA ILE A 36 -2.58 0.18 -10.83
C ILE A 36 -2.79 0.65 -12.27
N GLU A 37 -3.38 1.82 -12.47
CA GLU A 37 -3.60 2.40 -13.79
C GLU A 37 -2.30 2.63 -14.54
N ALA A 38 -1.26 3.16 -13.87
CA ALA A 38 0.05 3.38 -14.48
C ALA A 38 0.69 2.06 -14.94
N ILE A 39 0.66 1.02 -14.11
CA ILE A 39 1.18 -0.31 -14.46
C ILE A 39 0.40 -0.90 -15.64
N LEU A 40 -0.92 -0.80 -15.63
CA LEU A 40 -1.77 -1.36 -16.70
C LEU A 40 -1.66 -0.60 -18.02
N ALA A 41 -1.28 0.69 -17.98
CA ALA A 41 -1.03 1.51 -19.16
C ALA A 41 0.32 1.20 -19.84
N GLU A 42 1.25 0.52 -19.17
CA GLU A 42 2.50 0.11 -19.79
C GLU A 42 2.30 -0.87 -20.95
N THR A 43 3.07 -0.68 -22.02
CA THR A 43 2.96 -1.47 -23.26
C THR A 43 4.13 -2.42 -23.48
N LYS A 44 5.05 -2.55 -22.52
CA LYS A 44 6.19 -3.47 -22.65
C LYS A 44 5.68 -4.92 -22.79
N PRO A 45 6.11 -5.69 -23.79
CA PRO A 45 5.62 -7.04 -24.01
C PRO A 45 6.05 -8.01 -22.89
N ASP A 46 7.25 -7.83 -22.34
CA ASP A 46 7.85 -8.74 -21.35
C ASP A 46 7.03 -8.83 -20.05
N GLU A 47 6.29 -7.77 -19.72
CA GLU A 47 5.46 -7.69 -18.52
C GLU A 47 3.98 -7.98 -18.80
N ALA A 48 3.61 -8.41 -20.00
CA ALA A 48 2.21 -8.62 -20.39
C ALA A 48 1.49 -9.64 -19.50
N LEU A 49 2.16 -10.73 -19.13
CA LEU A 49 1.61 -11.76 -18.24
C LEU A 49 1.42 -11.23 -16.81
N VAL A 50 2.34 -10.40 -16.33
CA VAL A 50 2.25 -9.76 -15.01
C VAL A 50 1.08 -8.78 -14.97
N ARG A 51 0.88 -7.99 -16.03
CA ARG A 51 -0.28 -7.08 -16.15
C ARG A 51 -1.60 -7.85 -16.21
N GLU A 52 -1.64 -9.00 -16.87
CA GLU A 52 -2.85 -9.83 -16.90
C GLU A 52 -3.20 -10.39 -15.51
N GLN A 53 -2.21 -10.83 -14.75
CA GLN A 53 -2.40 -11.22 -13.34
C GLN A 53 -2.92 -10.05 -12.50
N LEU A 54 -2.39 -8.83 -12.68
CA LEU A 54 -2.89 -7.66 -12.00
C LEU A 54 -4.36 -7.37 -12.34
N ARG A 55 -4.76 -7.47 -13.62
CA ARG A 55 -6.18 -7.34 -14.03
C ARG A 55 -7.07 -8.36 -13.33
N TRP A 56 -6.60 -9.60 -13.23
CA TRP A 56 -7.33 -10.65 -12.50
C TRP A 56 -7.52 -10.28 -11.03
N HIS A 57 -6.47 -9.82 -10.33
CA HIS A 57 -6.60 -9.39 -8.92
C HIS A 57 -7.55 -8.21 -8.75
N VAL A 58 -7.53 -7.23 -9.66
CA VAL A 58 -8.44 -6.08 -9.64
C VAL A 58 -9.89 -6.52 -9.81
N ALA A 59 -10.17 -7.40 -10.77
CA ALA A 59 -11.52 -7.94 -10.99
C ALA A 59 -12.06 -8.72 -9.78
N ASN A 60 -11.19 -9.40 -9.03
CA ASN A 60 -11.55 -10.18 -7.84
C ASN A 60 -11.65 -9.35 -6.54
N ASN A 61 -11.28 -8.07 -6.55
CA ASN A 61 -11.32 -7.19 -5.36
C ASN A 61 -12.02 -5.85 -5.68
N PRO A 62 -13.32 -5.87 -6.03
CA PRO A 62 -14.04 -4.67 -6.44
C PRO A 62 -14.15 -3.68 -5.28
N GLY A 63 -13.74 -2.43 -5.53
CA GLY A 63 -13.76 -1.37 -4.50
C GLY A 63 -12.66 -1.51 -3.44
N GLU A 64 -11.72 -2.44 -3.61
CA GLU A 64 -10.58 -2.65 -2.70
C GLU A 64 -9.26 -2.71 -3.51
N PRO A 65 -8.87 -1.63 -4.21
CA PRO A 65 -7.66 -1.61 -5.04
C PRO A 65 -6.38 -1.88 -4.22
N GLU A 66 -6.36 -1.51 -2.94
CA GLU A 66 -5.26 -1.76 -2.00
C GLU A 66 -5.02 -3.27 -1.81
N LYS A 67 -6.11 -4.03 -1.68
CA LYS A 67 -6.07 -5.48 -1.53
C LYS A 67 -5.74 -6.18 -2.85
N ALA A 68 -6.24 -5.65 -3.97
CA ALA A 68 -5.86 -6.13 -5.30
C ALA A 68 -4.35 -6.01 -5.53
N LEU A 69 -3.78 -4.83 -5.25
CA LEU A 69 -2.35 -4.57 -5.42
C LEU A 69 -1.51 -5.41 -4.45
N LEU A 70 -1.92 -5.54 -3.18
CA LEU A 70 -1.21 -6.37 -2.21
C LEU A 70 -1.14 -7.84 -2.66
N ASN A 71 -2.28 -8.42 -3.05
CA ASN A 71 -2.33 -9.80 -3.53
C ASN A 71 -1.44 -10.00 -4.77
N HIS A 72 -1.44 -9.04 -5.69
CA HIS A 72 -0.57 -9.06 -6.85
C HIS A 72 0.90 -9.03 -6.47
N LEU A 73 1.31 -8.10 -5.60
CA LEU A 73 2.69 -7.97 -5.12
C LEU A 73 3.19 -9.24 -4.43
N LEU A 74 2.34 -9.88 -3.63
CA LEU A 74 2.67 -11.16 -3.00
C LEU A 74 2.88 -12.26 -4.05
N SER A 75 2.00 -12.35 -5.06
CA SER A 75 2.11 -13.34 -6.14
C SER A 75 3.40 -13.19 -6.95
N VAL A 76 3.79 -11.96 -7.31
CA VAL A 76 5.02 -11.73 -8.07
C VAL A 76 6.28 -11.89 -7.21
N SER A 77 6.19 -11.61 -5.91
CA SER A 77 7.31 -11.82 -4.99
C SER A 77 7.61 -13.30 -4.78
N THR A 78 6.59 -14.14 -4.75
CA THR A 78 6.77 -15.60 -4.67
C THR A 78 7.38 -16.18 -5.95
N THR A 79 7.00 -15.69 -7.13
CA THR A 79 7.58 -16.18 -8.39
C THR A 79 9.07 -15.85 -8.54
N LEU A 80 9.52 -14.71 -7.99
CA LEU A 80 10.94 -14.33 -8.01
C LEU A 80 11.80 -15.17 -7.06
N GLN A 81 11.21 -15.83 -6.06
CA GLN A 81 11.94 -16.74 -5.16
C GLN A 81 12.14 -18.12 -5.76
N ASP A 82 11.23 -18.59 -6.61
CA ASP A 82 11.31 -19.91 -7.26
C ASP A 82 12.34 -19.96 -8.42
N ASP A 83 12.66 -18.81 -9.04
CA ASP A 83 13.67 -18.70 -10.11
C ASP A 83 15.14 -18.80 -9.60
N THR A 84 15.36 -19.02 -8.30
CA THR A 84 16.71 -19.12 -7.68
C THR A 84 17.12 -20.56 -7.31
N ALA A 85 16.51 -21.58 -7.93
CA ALA A 85 16.79 -23.01 -7.68
C ALA A 85 17.59 -23.69 -8.80
#